data_AF-A0A9C9KS83-F1
#
_entry.id   AF-A0A9C9KS83-F1
#
_cell.length_a   1.000
_cell.length_b   1.000
_cell.length_c   1.000
_cell.angle_alpha   90.00
_cell.angle_beta   90.00
_cell.angle_gamma   90.00
#
_symmetry.space_group_name_H-M   'P 1'
#
loop_
_entity.id
_entity.type
_entity.pdbx_description
1 polymer ?
#
loop_
_entity_poly.entity_id
_entity_poly.type
_entity_poly.pdbx_seq_one_letter_code
_entity_poly.pdbx_strand_id
1 'polypeptide(L)' 'MKNGRFGRIHPNNNFHLGADGWGALEVAVRFSQLDLEDTGFAGGKEQNITVGVNWHPNPHVRFMFNWVHASVDRSPVK' A
#
# COMPACT_ATOMS: atom_id res chain seq x y z
N MET A 1 -10.62 3.78 19.54
CA MET A 1 -10.61 4.57 18.29
C MET A 1 -11.45 5.82 18.52
N LYS A 2 -10.88 7.04 18.55
CA LYS A 2 -11.66 8.28 18.84
C LYS A 2 -11.73 9.29 17.69
N ASN A 3 -10.93 9.17 16.61
CA ASN A 3 -10.81 10.23 15.59
C ASN A 3 -10.78 9.76 14.12
N GLY A 4 -11.25 8.55 13.78
CA GLY A 4 -11.35 8.10 12.36
C GLY A 4 -10.03 8.14 11.55
N ARG A 5 -8.88 8.11 12.22
CA ARG A 5 -7.55 8.18 11.58
C ARG A 5 -6.67 7.05 12.10
N PHE A 6 -5.88 6.48 11.21
CA PHE A 6 -4.76 5.62 11.58
C PHE A 6 -3.63 6.49 12.14
N GLY A 7 -3.12 6.12 13.32
CA GLY A 7 -1.99 6.78 13.96
C GLY A 7 -0.65 6.38 13.34
N ARG A 8 0.43 7.07 13.72
CA ARG A 8 1.79 6.68 13.33
C ARG A 8 2.21 5.41 14.08
N ILE A 9 2.90 4.51 13.38
CA ILE A 9 3.57 3.37 14.02
C ILE A 9 4.74 3.87 14.88
N HIS A 10 4.77 3.44 16.14
CA HIS A 10 5.87 3.67 17.07
C HIS A 10 6.45 2.30 17.45
N PRO A 11 7.70 1.99 17.05
CA PRO A 11 8.34 0.75 17.46
C PRO A 11 8.44 0.66 18.99
N ASN A 12 8.12 -0.49 19.57
CA ASN A 12 8.32 -0.73 21.00
C ASN A 12 9.82 -0.75 21.34
N ASN A 13 10.65 -1.25 20.42
CA ASN A 13 12.10 -1.25 20.50
C ASN A 13 12.66 -0.72 19.19
N ASN A 14 13.51 0.31 19.25
CA ASN A 14 14.17 0.85 18.06
C ASN A 14 15.22 -0.13 17.54
N PHE A 15 15.58 0.02 16.27
CA PHE A 15 16.65 -0.73 15.63
C PHE A 15 18.00 -0.29 16.20
N HIS A 16 18.78 -1.27 16.67
CA HIS A 16 20.14 -1.08 17.13
C HIS A 16 21.07 -2.05 16.39
N LEU A 17 22.08 -1.51 15.70
CA LEU A 17 23.05 -2.36 15.01
C LEU A 17 23.96 -3.04 16.04
N GLY A 18 23.89 -4.38 16.11
CA GLY A 18 24.70 -5.17 17.05
C GLY A 18 24.14 -5.28 18.47
N ALA A 19 22.89 -4.88 18.69
CA ALA A 19 22.17 -5.08 19.95
C ALA A 19 20.71 -5.49 19.67
N ASP A 20 19.96 -5.77 20.74
CA ASP A 20 18.55 -6.14 20.62
C ASP A 20 17.69 -4.94 20.17
N GLY A 21 16.75 -5.22 19.26
CA GLY A 21 15.85 -4.23 18.72
C GLY A 21 15.91 -4.21 17.20
N TRP A 22 14.78 -4.55 16.57
CA TRP A 22 14.67 -4.63 15.13
C TRP A 22 13.76 -3.54 14.55
N GLY A 23 13.17 -2.67 15.37
CA GLY A 23 12.15 -1.71 14.94
C GLY A 23 10.75 -2.35 14.88
N ALA A 24 9.93 -1.92 13.91
CA ALA A 24 8.61 -2.50 13.64
C ALA A 24 8.45 -2.83 12.15
N LEU A 25 7.80 -3.97 11.85
CA LEU A 25 7.43 -4.40 10.50
C LEU A 25 5.92 -4.21 10.37
N GLU A 26 5.51 -3.64 9.26
CA GLU A 26 4.12 -3.53 8.85
C GLU A 26 3.99 -4.13 7.45
N VAL A 27 2.96 -4.96 7.26
CA VAL A 27 2.60 -5.49 5.95
C VAL A 27 1.23 -4.96 5.58
N ALA A 28 1.10 -4.48 4.35
CA ALA A 28 -0.12 -3.89 3.84
C ALA A 28 -0.52 -4.53 2.50
N VAL A 29 -1.83 -4.66 2.29
CA VAL A 29 -2.40 -5.00 0.99
C VAL A 29 -3.45 -3.95 0.65
N ARG A 30 -3.41 -3.47 -0.59
CA ARG A 30 -4.39 -2.53 -1.12
C ARG A 30 -4.94 -3.07 -2.43
N PHE A 31 -6.27 -3.08 -2.53
CA PHE A 31 -7.00 -3.35 -3.77
C PHE A 31 -7.76 -2.09 -4.17
N SER A 32 -7.76 -1.74 -5.46
CA SER A 32 -8.58 -0.67 -6.01
C SER A 32 -9.10 -1.03 -7.38
N GLN A 33 -10.32 -0.62 -7.67
CA GLN A 33 -10.96 -0.77 -8.97
C GLN A 33 -11.42 0.60 -9.47
N LEU A 34 -11.27 0.82 -10.76
CA LEU A 34 -11.74 2.01 -11.46
C LEU A 34 -12.54 1.57 -12.69
N ASP A 35 -13.71 2.17 -12.89
CA ASP A 35 -14.54 1.98 -14.07
C ASP A 35 -14.45 3.24 -14.92
N LEU A 36 -13.99 3.09 -16.16
CA LEU A 36 -13.76 4.17 -17.11
C LEU A 36 -14.71 4.08 -18.32
N GLU A 37 -15.80 3.30 -18.20
CA GLU A 37 -16.82 3.22 -19.22
C GLU A 37 -17.75 4.44 -19.16
N ASP A 38 -17.84 5.19 -20.27
CA ASP A 38 -18.74 6.34 -20.42
C ASP A 38 -19.40 6.34 -21.81
N THR A 39 -20.53 7.03 -21.92
CA THR A 39 -21.29 7.18 -23.17
C THR A 39 -20.41 7.76 -24.29
N GLY A 40 -20.04 6.90 -25.24
CA GLY A 40 -19.18 7.24 -26.39
C GLY A 40 -17.69 6.94 -26.21
N PHE A 41 -17.25 6.47 -25.02
CA PHE A 41 -15.86 6.12 -24.74
C PHE A 41 -15.73 4.75 -24.05
N ALA A 42 -15.11 3.80 -24.74
CA ALA A 42 -14.78 2.48 -24.19
C ALA A 42 -13.45 2.53 -23.42
N GLY A 43 -13.44 3.10 -22.21
CA GLY A 43 -12.24 3.17 -21.35
C GLY A 43 -11.89 1.85 -20.65
N GLY A 44 -12.87 0.97 -20.45
CA GLY A 44 -12.70 -0.33 -19.79
C GLY A 44 -12.62 -0.23 -18.27
N LYS A 45 -12.23 -1.34 -17.61
CA LYS A 45 -12.08 -1.42 -16.15
C LYS A 45 -10.62 -1.62 -15.78
N GLU A 46 -10.14 -0.86 -14.81
CA GLU A 46 -8.81 -1.01 -14.25
C GLU A 46 -8.90 -1.59 -12.84
N GLN A 47 -8.06 -2.59 -12.57
CA GLN A 47 -7.90 -3.20 -11.26
C GLN A 47 -6.43 -3.15 -10.86
N ASN A 48 -6.17 -2.63 -9.66
CA ASN A 48 -4.83 -2.56 -9.09
C ASN A 48 -4.79 -3.31 -7.76
N ILE A 49 -3.81 -4.19 -7.63
CA ILE A 49 -3.44 -4.81 -6.37
C ILE A 49 -2.04 -4.34 -5.98
N THR A 50 -1.88 -3.95 -4.72
CA THR A 50 -0.60 -3.53 -4.15
C THR A 50 -0.33 -4.37 -2.91
N VAL A 51 0.87 -4.91 -2.84
CA VAL A 51 1.39 -5.56 -1.63
C VAL A 51 2.58 -4.72 -1.15
N GLY A 52 2.52 -4.28 0.10
CA GLY A 52 3.48 -3.38 0.72
C GLY A 52 4.13 -3.99 1.96
N VAL A 53 5.42 -3.75 2.12
CA VAL A 53 6.18 -4.03 3.34
C VAL A 53 6.83 -2.74 3.80
N ASN A 54 6.55 -2.33 5.04
CA ASN A 54 7.12 -1.16 5.65
C ASN A 54 7.95 -1.59 6.86
N TRP A 55 9.20 -1.13 6.92
CA TRP A 55 10.07 -1.32 8.06
C TRP A 55 10.31 0.02 8.75
N HIS A 56 10.12 0.06 10.06
CA HIS A 56 10.25 1.23 10.91
C HIS A 56 11.39 1.00 11.92
N PRO A 57 12.64 1.33 11.57
CA PRO A 57 13.76 1.18 12.50
C PRO A 57 13.61 2.07 13.73
N ASN A 58 12.99 3.23 13.60
CA ASN A 58 12.69 4.14 14.72
C ASN A 58 11.44 4.97 14.38
N PRO A 59 10.90 5.80 15.30
CA PRO A 59 9.68 6.57 15.05
C PRO A 59 9.79 7.61 13.93
N HIS A 60 11.00 7.93 13.46
CA HIS A 60 11.30 8.99 12.51
C HIS A 60 11.64 8.47 11.11
N VAL A 61 12.07 7.21 10.99
CA VAL A 61 12.50 6.59 9.73
C VAL A 61 11.55 5.47 9.35
N ARG A 62 11.19 5.42 8.06
CA ARG A 62 10.41 4.33 7.47
C ARG A 62 11.01 3.96 6.11
N PHE A 63 11.31 2.68 5.93
CA PHE A 63 11.62 2.10 4.63
C PHE A 63 10.37 1.41 4.09
N MET A 64 10.05 1.64 2.82
CA MET A 64 8.84 1.13 2.19
C MET A 64 9.19 0.40 0.90
N PHE A 65 8.67 -0.80 0.74
CA PHE A 65 8.69 -1.55 -0.50
C PHE A 65 7.26 -1.88 -0.91
N ASN A 66 6.85 -1.48 -2.11
CA ASN A 66 5.53 -1.75 -2.65
C ASN A 66 5.65 -2.45 -4.00
N TRP A 67 5.00 -3.58 -4.13
CA TRP A 67 4.78 -4.25 -5.41
C TRP A 67 3.36 -3.97 -5.87
N VAL A 68 3.22 -3.36 -7.05
CA VAL A 68 1.93 -2.99 -7.64
C VAL A 68 1.75 -3.77 -8.94
N HIS A 69 0.61 -4.43 -9.06
CA HIS A 69 0.17 -5.05 -10.30
C HIS A 69 -1.13 -4.39 -10.76
N ALA A 70 -1.11 -3.86 -11.97
CA ALA A 70 -2.21 -3.16 -12.61
C ALA A 70 -2.67 -3.96 -13.83
N SER A 71 -3.97 -4.27 -13.86
CA SER A 71 -4.62 -4.98 -14.96
C SER A 71 -5.75 -4.12 -15.51
N VAL A 72 -5.78 -3.98 -16.83
CA VAL A 72 -6.83 -3.25 -17.54
C VAL A 72 -7.59 -4.22 -18.42
N ASP A 73 -8.84 -4.48 -18.08
CA ASP A 73 -9.77 -5.20 -18.94
C ASP A 73 -10.40 -4.19 -19.91
N ARG A 74 -9.90 -4.20 -21.15
CA ARG A 74 -10.52 -3.46 -22.25
C ARG A 74 -11.66 -4.29 -22.83
N SER A 75 -12.89 -3.79 -22.74
CA SER A 75 -13.99 -4.29 -23.56
C SER A 75 -13.63 -4.05 -25.04
N PRO A 76 -13.75 -5.05 -25.93
CA PRO A 76 -13.50 -4.85 -27.34
C PRO A 76 -14.45 -3.79 -27.87
N VAL A 77 -13.90 -2.77 -28.54
CA VAL A 77 -14.70 -1.81 -29.30
C VAL A 77 -15.44 -2.60 -30.39
N LYS A 78 -16.78 -2.60 -30.33
CA LYS A 78 -17.63 -3.11 -31.41
C LYS A 78 -17.63 -2.16 -32.59
#